data_AF-A0A2V8BMU4-F1
#
_entry.id   AF-A0A2V8BMU4-F1
#
_cell.length_a   1.000
_cell.length_b   1.000
_cell.length_c   1.000
_cell.angle_alpha   90.00
_cell.angle_beta   90.00
_cell.angle_gamma   90.00
#
_symmetry.space_group_name_H-M   'P 1'
#
loop_
_entity.id
_entity.type
_entity.pdbx_description
1 polymer ?
#
loop_
_entity_poly.entity_id
_entity_poly.type
_entity_poly.pdbx_seq_one_letter_code
_entity_poly.pdbx_strand_id
1 'polypeptide(L)'
;AADKFNPKALADSGQLDLIDAVRLMAQLMPNGAPEWARFRATLVPVLSRVQSFGRGIRIFVEMGSMLWKDGNTEAAIRLEEHWNALARLHTFALFCGYTLDTQSEESYAGPLEDIGHTHTDILGSEEDERFGIALDRASKEVFGITLSQMAGMTNHDGARRFPSGQRTMLWVKRNLPLSTAQLAERARRYLQEFSPKRS
;
A
#
# COMPACT_ATOMS: atom_id res chain seq x y z
N ALA A 1 30.60 -12.34 0.69
CA ALA A 1 29.75 -13.48 1.10
C ALA A 1 28.45 -12.89 1.62
N ALA A 2 27.30 -13.25 1.06
CA ALA A 2 26.03 -12.86 1.65
C ALA A 2 25.95 -13.55 3.01
N ASP A 3 26.04 -12.78 4.10
CA ASP A 3 25.77 -13.28 5.43
C ASP A 3 24.41 -13.97 5.40
N LYS A 4 24.37 -15.25 5.76
CA LYS A 4 23.11 -16.00 5.85
C LYS A 4 22.25 -15.33 6.91
N PHE A 5 21.24 -14.59 6.47
CA PHE A 5 20.20 -14.02 7.32
C PHE A 5 19.58 -15.15 8.16
N ASN A 6 19.71 -15.07 9.48
CA ASN A 6 19.14 -16.04 10.42
C ASN A 6 18.13 -15.32 11.33
N PRO A 7 16.82 -15.37 11.01
CA PRO A 7 15.79 -14.70 11.79
C PRO A 7 15.78 -15.11 13.25
N LYS A 8 16.06 -16.39 13.54
CA LYS A 8 16.06 -16.91 14.91
C LYS A 8 17.17 -16.27 15.74
N ALA A 9 18.38 -16.16 15.19
CA ALA A 9 19.49 -15.52 15.89
C ALA A 9 19.23 -14.04 16.18
N LEU A 10 18.53 -13.33 15.27
CA LEU A 10 18.12 -11.94 15.49
C LEU A 10 17.02 -11.81 16.54
N ALA A 11 16.10 -12.77 16.60
CA ALA A 11 15.08 -12.81 17.63
C ALA A 11 15.70 -13.11 19.01
N ASP A 12 16.58 -14.11 19.08
CA ASP A 12 17.28 -14.52 20.30
C ASP A 12 18.19 -13.38 20.83
N SER A 13 18.76 -12.54 19.94
CA SER A 13 19.57 -11.38 20.32
C SER A 13 18.76 -10.12 20.67
N GLY A 14 17.44 -10.13 20.49
CA GLY A 14 16.57 -8.95 20.69
C GLY A 14 16.58 -7.93 19.55
N GLN A 15 17.27 -8.23 18.44
CA GLN A 15 17.34 -7.36 17.25
C GLN A 15 16.14 -7.51 16.31
N LEU A 16 15.32 -8.54 16.50
CA LEU A 16 14.07 -8.79 15.78
C LEU A 16 12.96 -9.09 16.79
N ASP A 17 11.85 -8.37 16.70
CA ASP A 17 10.62 -8.69 17.42
C ASP A 17 9.54 -9.08 16.39
N LEU A 18 8.81 -10.16 16.65
CA LEU A 18 7.76 -10.67 15.77
C LEU A 18 6.43 -10.59 16.52
N ILE A 19 5.53 -9.75 16.01
CA ILE A 19 4.25 -9.46 16.66
C ILE A 19 3.13 -9.95 15.76
N ASP A 20 2.23 -10.73 16.33
CA ASP A 20 1.02 -11.18 15.66
C ASP A 20 0.09 -9.99 15.36
N ALA A 21 -0.09 -9.69 14.07
CA ALA A 21 -0.86 -8.54 13.61
C ALA A 21 -2.34 -8.63 14.02
N VAL A 22 -2.95 -9.83 13.99
CA VAL A 22 -4.36 -10.02 14.37
C VAL A 22 -4.57 -9.72 15.84
N ARG A 23 -3.70 -10.25 16.72
CA ARG A 23 -3.76 -9.98 18.16
C ARG A 23 -3.49 -8.52 18.48
N LEU A 24 -2.53 -7.90 17.80
CA LEU A 24 -2.24 -6.48 17.94
C LEU A 24 -3.47 -5.65 17.55
N MET A 25 -4.06 -5.91 16.40
CA MET A 25 -5.25 -5.19 15.91
C MET A 25 -6.45 -5.29 16.85
N ALA A 26 -6.70 -6.46 17.44
CA ALA A 26 -7.75 -6.65 18.44
C ALA A 26 -7.55 -5.76 19.68
N GLN A 27 -6.31 -5.47 20.06
CA GLN A 27 -5.99 -4.55 21.17
C GLN A 27 -6.14 -3.08 20.76
N LEU A 28 -5.79 -2.75 19.50
CA LEU A 28 -5.79 -1.38 18.99
C LEU A 28 -7.20 -0.87 18.67
N MET A 29 -8.12 -1.77 18.29
CA MET A 29 -9.41 -1.40 17.72
C MET A 29 -10.62 -2.10 18.38
N PRO A 30 -10.82 -1.99 19.70
CA PRO A 30 -11.94 -2.66 20.37
C PRO A 30 -13.32 -2.22 19.85
N ASN A 31 -13.39 -1.02 19.25
CA ASN A 31 -14.62 -0.42 18.71
C ASN A 31 -14.62 -0.34 17.17
N GLY A 32 -13.86 -1.21 16.49
CA GLY A 32 -13.85 -1.28 15.02
C GLY A 32 -12.99 -0.22 14.30
N ALA A 33 -12.32 0.67 15.05
CA ALA A 33 -11.36 1.65 14.51
C ALA A 33 -10.17 1.84 15.47
N PRO A 34 -8.98 2.23 14.97
CA PRO A 34 -7.79 2.34 15.79
C PRO A 34 -7.83 3.55 16.74
N GLU A 35 -7.64 3.28 18.03
CA GLU A 35 -7.60 4.31 19.06
C GLU A 35 -6.16 4.78 19.33
N TRP A 36 -5.90 6.09 19.21
CA TRP A 36 -4.55 6.64 19.36
C TRP A 36 -3.90 6.31 20.71
N ALA A 37 -4.66 6.40 21.80
CA ALA A 37 -4.14 6.11 23.14
C ALA A 37 -3.66 4.64 23.26
N ARG A 38 -4.41 3.70 22.68
CA ARG A 38 -4.06 2.27 22.65
C ARG A 38 -2.88 2.00 21.73
N PHE A 39 -2.91 2.58 20.53
CA PHE A 39 -1.81 2.54 19.57
C PHE A 39 -0.49 2.93 20.20
N ARG A 40 -0.45 4.10 20.85
CA ARG A 40 0.76 4.58 21.52
C ARG A 40 1.15 3.70 22.70
N ALA A 41 0.19 3.33 23.57
CA ALA A 41 0.45 2.51 24.75
C ALA A 41 1.02 1.13 24.40
N THR A 42 0.60 0.55 23.26
CA THR A 42 1.07 -0.76 22.81
C THR A 42 2.38 -0.68 22.05
N LEU A 43 2.57 0.28 21.14
CA LEU A 43 3.74 0.31 20.26
C LEU A 43 4.97 1.01 20.84
N VAL A 44 4.82 2.05 21.65
CA VAL A 44 5.98 2.74 22.25
C VAL A 44 6.86 1.78 23.06
N PRO A 45 6.32 0.90 23.92
CA PRO A 45 7.15 -0.09 24.62
C PRO A 45 7.89 -1.05 23.68
N VAL A 46 7.31 -1.41 22.52
CA VAL A 46 7.96 -2.23 21.51
C VAL A 46 9.17 -1.50 20.93
N LEU A 47 8.99 -0.24 20.52
CA LEU A 47 10.06 0.59 19.97
C LEU A 47 11.22 0.75 20.96
N SER A 48 10.91 1.01 22.24
CA SER A 48 11.92 1.15 23.30
C SER A 48 12.76 -0.12 23.51
N ARG A 49 12.16 -1.31 23.41
CA ARG A 49 12.90 -2.57 23.52
C ARG A 49 13.89 -2.73 22.37
N VAL A 50 13.44 -2.58 21.13
CA VAL A 50 14.28 -2.81 19.94
C VAL A 50 15.38 -1.74 19.80
N GLN A 51 15.12 -0.49 20.24
CA GLN A 51 16.10 0.59 20.20
C GLN A 51 17.39 0.26 20.96
N SER A 52 17.31 -0.56 22.01
CA SER A 52 18.46 -0.90 22.86
C SER A 52 19.52 -1.76 22.14
N PHE A 53 19.21 -2.30 20.96
CA PHE A 53 20.02 -3.32 20.28
C PHE A 53 20.61 -2.87 18.92
N GLY A 54 20.39 -1.62 18.48
CA GLY A 54 20.79 -1.20 17.14
C GLY A 54 20.87 0.31 16.89
N ARG A 55 21.32 0.67 15.68
CA ARG A 55 21.50 2.07 15.23
C ARG A 55 20.24 2.71 14.64
N GLY A 56 19.14 1.96 14.50
CA GLY A 56 17.87 2.45 13.97
C GLY A 56 16.81 1.35 13.96
N ILE A 57 15.53 1.75 13.95
CA ILE A 57 14.38 0.84 13.97
C ILE A 57 13.76 0.76 12.57
N ARG A 58 13.52 -0.46 12.08
CA ARG A 58 12.73 -0.73 10.87
C ARG A 58 11.53 -1.57 11.25
N ILE A 59 10.35 -1.18 10.75
CA ILE A 59 9.09 -1.83 11.08
C ILE A 59 8.44 -2.24 9.76
N PHE A 60 8.11 -3.51 9.63
CA PHE A 60 7.28 -4.01 8.54
C PHE A 60 5.89 -4.35 9.08
N VAL A 61 4.82 -3.88 8.43
CA VAL A 61 3.45 -4.06 8.90
C VAL A 61 2.50 -4.42 7.77
N GLU A 62 1.52 -5.28 8.04
CA GLU A 62 0.46 -5.66 7.09
C GLU A 62 -0.95 -5.26 7.56
N MET A 63 -1.06 -4.62 8.72
CA MET A 63 -2.33 -4.32 9.39
C MET A 63 -3.27 -3.44 8.53
N GLY A 64 -2.71 -2.49 7.76
CA GLY A 64 -3.48 -1.68 6.81
C GLY A 64 -4.10 -2.55 5.69
N SER A 65 -3.34 -3.52 5.16
CA SER A 65 -3.85 -4.46 4.16
C SER A 65 -5.00 -5.32 4.68
N MET A 66 -4.94 -5.74 5.95
CA MET A 66 -6.01 -6.54 6.56
C MET A 66 -7.31 -5.73 6.59
N LEU A 67 -7.26 -4.49 7.07
CA LEU A 67 -8.41 -3.60 7.13
C LEU A 67 -8.97 -3.29 5.74
N TRP A 68 -8.09 -3.10 4.76
CA TRP A 68 -8.50 -2.85 3.39
C TRP A 68 -9.28 -4.04 2.81
N LYS A 69 -8.77 -5.26 3.01
CA LYS A 69 -9.42 -6.49 2.55
C LYS A 69 -10.79 -6.71 3.19
N ASP A 70 -10.94 -6.33 4.46
CA ASP A 70 -12.21 -6.43 5.19
C ASP A 70 -13.19 -5.28 4.84
N GLY A 71 -12.83 -4.39 3.91
CA GLY A 71 -13.64 -3.25 3.49
C GLY A 71 -13.61 -2.06 4.45
N ASN A 72 -12.89 -2.16 5.57
CA ASN A 72 -12.74 -1.10 6.57
C ASN A 72 -11.60 -0.13 6.19
N THR A 73 -11.69 0.43 4.99
CA THR A 73 -10.65 1.28 4.40
C THR A 73 -10.41 2.58 5.19
N GLU A 74 -11.44 3.14 5.82
CA GLU A 74 -11.30 4.31 6.69
C GLU A 74 -10.44 4.03 7.93
N ALA A 75 -10.63 2.87 8.58
CA ALA A 75 -9.78 2.46 9.69
C ALA A 75 -8.34 2.22 9.23
N ALA A 76 -8.13 1.75 7.99
CA ALA A 76 -6.79 1.58 7.42
C ALA A 76 -6.08 2.93 7.31
N ILE A 77 -6.73 3.95 6.73
CA ILE A 77 -6.15 5.30 6.65
C ILE A 77 -5.87 5.87 8.04
N ARG A 78 -6.78 5.72 9.00
CA ARG A 78 -6.57 6.18 10.39
C ARG A 78 -5.39 5.48 11.06
N LEU A 79 -5.14 4.21 10.74
CA LEU A 79 -3.97 3.49 11.23
C LEU A 79 -2.67 4.10 10.69
N GLU A 80 -2.64 4.46 9.40
CA GLU A 80 -1.48 5.12 8.78
C GLU A 80 -1.26 6.53 9.34
N GLU A 81 -2.32 7.26 9.64
CA GLU A 81 -2.23 8.56 10.33
C GLU A 81 -1.60 8.41 11.73
N HIS A 82 -1.95 7.37 12.48
CA HIS A 82 -1.34 7.08 13.77
C HIS A 82 0.14 6.71 13.62
N TRP A 83 0.50 5.91 12.62
CA TRP A 83 1.91 5.65 12.30
C TRP A 83 2.68 6.93 12.00
N ASN A 84 2.13 7.81 11.17
CA ASN A 84 2.71 9.11 10.85
C ASN A 84 2.82 10.01 12.09
N ALA A 85 1.81 10.00 12.96
CA ALA A 85 1.87 10.71 14.23
C ALA A 85 2.97 10.17 15.15
N LEU A 86 3.15 8.84 15.19
CA LEU A 86 4.21 8.20 15.97
C LEU A 86 5.60 8.49 15.39
N ALA A 87 5.74 8.53 14.07
CA ALA A 87 6.99 8.83 13.37
C ALA A 87 7.47 10.27 13.61
N ARG A 88 6.56 11.20 13.94
CA ARG A 88 6.92 12.56 14.39
C ARG A 88 7.51 12.59 15.80
N LEU A 89 7.24 11.56 16.61
CA LEU A 89 7.67 11.46 18.01
C LEU A 89 8.87 10.52 18.20
N HIS A 90 9.04 9.55 17.30
CA HIS A 90 10.08 8.52 17.37
C HIS A 90 10.72 8.30 16.00
N THR A 91 12.03 8.09 15.98
CA THR A 91 12.77 7.83 14.74
C THR A 91 12.70 6.34 14.36
N PHE A 92 11.98 6.03 13.29
CA PHE A 92 11.95 4.70 12.67
C PHE A 92 11.65 4.80 11.17
N ALA A 93 11.96 3.74 10.42
CA ALA A 93 11.48 3.55 9.06
C ALA A 93 10.33 2.53 9.06
N LEU A 94 9.20 2.90 8.47
CA LEU A 94 8.01 2.07 8.37
C LEU A 94 7.84 1.57 6.92
N PHE A 95 7.54 0.29 6.79
CA PHE A 95 7.27 -0.38 5.53
C PHE A 95 5.89 -1.05 5.64
N CYS A 96 4.88 -0.42 5.04
CA CYS A 96 3.53 -0.94 5.01
C CYS A 96 3.36 -1.85 3.79
N GLY A 97 3.00 -3.12 4.03
CA GLY A 97 2.63 -4.07 2.99
C GLY A 97 1.13 -3.99 2.70
N TYR A 98 0.77 -3.86 1.43
CA TYR A 98 -0.60 -3.85 0.93
C TYR A 98 -0.79 -4.94 -0.13
N THR A 99 -1.76 -5.82 0.09
CA THR A 99 -2.22 -6.78 -0.93
C THR A 99 -3.47 -6.23 -1.58
N LEU A 100 -3.32 -5.52 -2.69
CA LEU A 100 -4.40 -4.89 -3.45
C LEU A 100 -4.49 -5.51 -4.85
N ASP A 101 -5.71 -5.78 -5.31
CA ASP A 101 -5.95 -6.11 -6.72
C ASP A 101 -6.02 -4.80 -7.51
N THR A 102 -4.87 -4.21 -7.80
CA THR A 102 -4.76 -2.90 -8.48
C THR A 102 -5.29 -2.91 -9.92
N GLN A 103 -5.75 -4.05 -10.43
CA GLN A 103 -6.36 -4.22 -11.74
C GLN A 103 -7.88 -4.16 -11.70
N SER A 104 -8.47 -4.32 -10.52
CA SER A 104 -9.92 -4.27 -10.28
C SER A 104 -10.37 -2.81 -10.13
N GLU A 105 -11.56 -2.48 -10.66
CA GLU A 105 -12.16 -1.16 -10.46
C GLU A 105 -12.43 -0.89 -8.98
N GLU A 106 -12.81 -1.93 -8.23
CA GLU A 106 -13.16 -1.85 -6.81
C GLU A 106 -11.99 -1.31 -5.97
N SER A 107 -10.74 -1.61 -6.33
CA SER A 107 -9.56 -1.04 -5.68
C SER A 107 -9.48 0.49 -5.77
N TYR A 108 -10.13 1.08 -6.78
CA TYR A 108 -10.21 2.54 -6.98
C TYR A 108 -11.53 3.13 -6.49
N ALA A 109 -12.44 2.32 -5.95
CA ALA A 109 -13.69 2.79 -5.35
C ALA A 109 -13.48 3.27 -3.90
N GLY A 110 -12.49 2.74 -3.21
CA GLY A 110 -12.08 3.17 -1.88
C GLY A 110 -11.15 4.40 -1.87
N PRO A 111 -10.69 4.86 -0.70
CA PRO A 111 -9.81 6.02 -0.54
C PRO A 111 -8.35 5.71 -0.93
N LEU A 112 -8.11 5.08 -2.08
CA LEU A 112 -6.77 4.65 -2.51
C LEU A 112 -5.80 5.84 -2.61
N GLU A 113 -6.29 7.01 -3.02
CA GLU A 113 -5.48 8.24 -3.04
C GLU A 113 -4.96 8.62 -1.64
N ASP A 114 -5.68 8.29 -0.57
CA ASP A 114 -5.30 8.62 0.80
C ASP A 114 -4.18 7.72 1.33
N ILE A 115 -4.01 6.51 0.79
CA ILE A 115 -2.76 5.74 0.99
C ILE A 115 -1.59 6.57 0.46
N GLY A 116 -1.76 7.19 -0.71
CA GLY A 116 -0.78 8.12 -1.27
C GLY A 116 -0.48 9.30 -0.35
N HIS A 117 -1.48 9.90 0.30
CA HIS A 117 -1.25 11.00 1.23
C HIS A 117 -0.52 10.59 2.51
N THR A 118 -0.68 9.33 2.93
CA THR A 118 -0.11 8.83 4.19
C THR A 118 1.26 8.17 4.02
N HIS A 119 1.70 7.92 2.78
CA HIS A 119 3.00 7.31 2.50
C HIS A 119 3.99 8.30 1.88
N THR A 120 5.25 8.21 2.26
CA THR A 120 6.31 9.01 1.64
C THR A 120 6.73 8.45 0.27
N ASP A 121 6.62 7.13 0.10
CA ASP A 121 6.96 6.41 -1.13
C ASP A 121 6.06 5.18 -1.27
N ILE A 122 5.71 4.80 -2.50
CA ILE A 122 4.91 3.61 -2.81
C ILE A 122 5.63 2.82 -3.89
N LEU A 123 6.06 1.62 -3.51
CA LEU A 123 6.75 0.71 -4.40
C LEU A 123 5.73 -0.17 -5.12
N GLY A 124 5.68 -0.06 -6.45
CA GLY A 124 4.95 -0.99 -7.29
C GLY A 124 5.69 -2.32 -7.45
N SER A 125 4.96 -3.33 -7.89
CA SER A 125 5.48 -4.60 -8.38
C SER A 125 5.67 -4.56 -9.91
N GLU A 126 6.37 -5.56 -10.46
CA GLU A 126 6.41 -5.74 -11.92
C GLU A 126 5.02 -5.88 -12.54
N GLU A 127 4.04 -6.38 -11.79
CA GLU A 127 2.65 -6.51 -12.26
C GLU A 127 1.99 -5.14 -12.41
N ASP A 128 2.29 -4.19 -11.52
CA ASP A 128 1.80 -2.81 -11.61
C ASP A 128 2.38 -2.07 -12.81
N GLU A 129 3.66 -2.32 -13.13
CA GLU A 129 4.30 -1.79 -14.34
C GLU A 129 3.65 -2.35 -15.62
N ARG A 130 3.45 -3.68 -15.66
CA ARG A 130 2.75 -4.33 -16.77
C ARG A 130 1.31 -3.80 -16.92
N PHE A 131 0.63 -3.53 -15.81
CA PHE A 131 -0.72 -2.97 -15.82
C PHE A 131 -0.75 -1.58 -16.46
N GLY A 132 0.23 -0.72 -16.14
CA GLY A 132 0.36 0.59 -16.80
C GLY A 132 0.48 0.49 -18.32
N ILE A 133 1.31 -0.44 -18.82
CA ILE A 133 1.46 -0.70 -20.26
C ILE A 133 0.14 -1.19 -20.88
N ALA A 134 -0.54 -2.13 -20.22
CA ALA A 134 -1.82 -2.65 -20.67
C ALA A 134 -2.90 -1.57 -20.72
N LEU A 135 -2.91 -0.67 -19.74
CA LEU A 135 -3.84 0.45 -19.68
C LEU A 135 -3.59 1.49 -20.77
N ASP A 136 -2.33 1.75 -21.13
CA ASP A 136 -2.01 2.61 -22.26
C ASP A 136 -2.46 2.02 -23.60
N ARG A 137 -2.31 0.71 -23.78
CA ARG A 137 -2.88 0.00 -24.94
C ARG A 137 -4.40 0.13 -24.96
N ALA A 138 -5.07 -0.12 -23.83
CA ALA A 138 -6.52 -0.04 -23.72
C ALA A 138 -7.04 1.36 -24.02
N SER A 139 -6.42 2.40 -23.44
CA SER A 139 -6.81 3.78 -23.66
C SER A 139 -6.59 4.24 -25.09
N LYS A 140 -5.50 3.82 -25.74
CA LYS A 140 -5.26 4.12 -27.16
C LYS A 140 -6.33 3.50 -28.07
N GLU A 141 -6.80 2.29 -27.75
CA GLU A 141 -7.88 1.66 -28.53
C GLU A 141 -9.24 2.34 -28.30
N VAL A 142 -9.55 2.73 -27.07
CA VAL A 142 -10.86 3.34 -26.72
C VAL A 142 -10.93 4.81 -27.16
N PHE A 143 -9.86 5.58 -26.94
CA PHE A 143 -9.87 7.04 -27.08
C PHE A 143 -8.92 7.57 -28.17
N GLY A 144 -8.12 6.70 -28.79
CA GLY A 144 -7.08 7.13 -29.75
C GLY A 144 -5.82 7.72 -29.11
N ILE A 145 -5.76 7.84 -27.77
CA ILE A 145 -4.66 8.47 -27.02
C ILE A 145 -4.22 7.62 -25.81
N THR A 146 -2.96 7.75 -25.40
CA THR A 146 -2.45 7.12 -24.17
C THR A 146 -2.74 8.01 -22.96
N LEU A 147 -3.61 7.54 -22.06
CA LEU A 147 -4.05 8.36 -20.93
C LEU A 147 -2.99 8.52 -19.83
N SER A 148 -1.94 7.69 -19.77
CA SER A 148 -0.85 7.87 -18.80
C SER A 148 -0.13 9.20 -18.95
N GLN A 149 0.01 9.67 -20.19
CA GLN A 149 0.59 10.98 -20.50
C GLN A 149 -0.29 12.12 -19.97
N MET A 150 -1.61 12.01 -20.13
CA MET A 150 -2.58 12.99 -19.63
C MET A 150 -2.62 13.01 -18.10
N ALA A 151 -2.67 11.82 -17.47
CA ALA A 151 -2.64 11.69 -16.02
C ALA A 151 -1.33 12.24 -15.44
N GLY A 152 -0.20 12.04 -16.13
CA GLY A 152 1.10 12.58 -15.74
C GLY A 152 1.22 14.10 -15.77
N MET A 153 0.34 14.80 -16.48
CA MET A 153 0.26 16.27 -16.46
C MET A 153 -0.57 16.81 -15.29
N THR A 154 -1.36 15.96 -14.62
CA THR A 154 -2.17 16.36 -13.47
C THR A 154 -1.41 16.25 -12.17
N ASN A 155 -1.46 17.33 -11.39
CA ASN A 155 -0.65 17.50 -10.20
C ASN A 155 -1.40 17.06 -8.92
N HIS A 156 -1.88 15.82 -8.84
CA HIS A 156 -2.58 15.30 -7.64
C HIS A 156 -1.61 14.65 -6.63
N ASP A 157 -1.46 15.23 -5.45
CA ASP A 157 -0.40 14.88 -4.50
C ASP A 157 -0.42 13.39 -4.08
N GLY A 158 -1.57 12.86 -3.64
CA GLY A 158 -1.69 11.46 -3.23
C GLY A 158 -1.45 10.46 -4.36
N ALA A 159 -2.04 10.71 -5.53
CA ALA A 159 -1.87 9.84 -6.68
C ALA A 159 -0.41 9.77 -7.15
N ARG A 160 0.36 10.87 -7.10
CA ARG A 160 1.72 10.94 -7.66
C ARG A 160 2.69 9.87 -7.18
N ARG A 161 2.50 9.36 -5.95
CA ARG A 161 3.37 8.35 -5.34
C ARG A 161 3.14 6.95 -5.92
N PHE A 162 1.98 6.70 -6.50
CA PHE A 162 1.68 5.40 -7.09
C PHE A 162 2.42 5.19 -8.43
N PRO A 163 2.57 3.92 -8.87
CA PRO A 163 3.02 3.63 -10.22
C PRO A 163 2.09 4.23 -11.29
N SER A 164 2.61 4.37 -12.52
CA SER A 164 1.92 5.10 -13.60
C SER A 164 0.54 4.55 -13.94
N GLY A 165 0.34 3.22 -13.89
CA GLY A 165 -0.93 2.57 -14.14
C GLY A 165 -2.02 2.99 -13.14
N GLN A 166 -1.73 2.86 -11.84
CA GLN A 166 -2.65 3.23 -10.76
C GLN A 166 -2.95 4.72 -10.76
N ARG A 167 -1.93 5.57 -10.97
CA ARG A 167 -2.11 7.01 -11.20
C ARG A 167 -3.11 7.31 -12.32
N THR A 168 -2.98 6.59 -13.42
CA THR A 168 -3.84 6.78 -14.59
C THR A 168 -5.25 6.30 -14.29
N MET A 169 -5.42 5.18 -13.59
CA MET A 169 -6.75 4.71 -13.16
C MET A 169 -7.43 5.65 -12.17
N LEU A 170 -6.71 6.22 -11.21
CA LEU A 170 -7.21 7.26 -10.31
C LEU A 170 -7.68 8.50 -11.10
N TRP A 171 -6.88 8.93 -12.09
CA TRP A 171 -7.27 10.01 -12.99
C TRP A 171 -8.51 9.66 -13.83
N VAL A 172 -8.58 8.45 -14.40
CA VAL A 172 -9.73 7.96 -15.17
C VAL A 172 -10.98 7.91 -14.30
N LYS A 173 -10.88 7.39 -13.07
CA LYS A 173 -12.02 7.31 -12.14
C LYS A 173 -12.61 8.70 -11.87
N ARG A 174 -11.75 9.70 -11.71
CA ARG A 174 -12.15 11.09 -11.45
C ARG A 174 -12.72 11.80 -12.68
N ASN A 175 -12.09 11.65 -13.84
CA ASN A 175 -12.38 12.48 -15.02
C ASN A 175 -13.24 11.78 -16.07
N LEU A 176 -13.20 10.44 -16.12
CA LEU A 176 -13.90 9.59 -17.07
C LEU A 176 -14.60 8.41 -16.34
N PRO A 177 -15.45 8.67 -15.32
CA PRO A 177 -16.01 7.63 -14.47
C PRO A 177 -16.78 6.56 -15.26
N LEU A 178 -17.50 6.96 -16.33
CA LEU A 178 -18.25 6.05 -17.20
C LEU A 178 -17.38 5.05 -17.98
N SER A 179 -16.08 5.32 -18.11
CA SER A 179 -15.13 4.47 -18.84
C SER A 179 -14.21 3.66 -17.92
N THR A 180 -14.34 3.80 -16.59
CA THR A 180 -13.43 3.16 -15.62
C THR A 180 -13.49 1.63 -15.75
N ALA A 181 -14.69 1.06 -15.62
CA ALA A 181 -14.94 -0.37 -15.76
C ALA A 181 -14.39 -0.93 -17.08
N GLN A 182 -14.70 -0.24 -18.19
CA GLN A 182 -14.30 -0.66 -19.52
C GLN A 182 -12.78 -0.69 -19.68
N LEU A 183 -12.08 0.33 -19.16
CA LEU A 183 -10.62 0.41 -19.24
C LEU A 183 -9.95 -0.62 -18.34
N ALA A 184 -10.40 -0.77 -17.10
CA ALA A 184 -9.88 -1.77 -16.16
C ALA A 184 -9.99 -3.19 -16.76
N GLU A 185 -11.17 -3.54 -17.28
CA GLU A 185 -11.41 -4.86 -17.87
C GLU A 185 -10.58 -5.10 -19.14
N ARG A 186 -10.43 -4.09 -20.02
CA ARG A 186 -9.57 -4.21 -21.21
C ARG A 186 -8.10 -4.38 -20.84
N ALA A 187 -7.60 -3.58 -19.90
CA ALA A 187 -6.22 -3.67 -19.43
C ALA A 187 -5.95 -5.06 -18.79
N ARG A 188 -6.89 -5.56 -17.97
CA ARG A 188 -6.82 -6.89 -17.37
C ARG A 188 -6.75 -8.00 -18.42
N ARG A 189 -7.54 -7.93 -19.49
CA ARG A 189 -7.46 -8.91 -20.59
C ARG A 189 -6.08 -8.92 -21.26
N TYR A 190 -5.49 -7.76 -21.55
CA TYR A 190 -4.15 -7.73 -22.13
C TYR A 190 -3.08 -8.29 -21.18
N LEU A 191 -3.18 -8.05 -19.87
CA LEU A 191 -2.26 -8.65 -18.89
C LEU A 191 -2.28 -10.19 -18.92
N GLN A 192 -3.47 -10.77 -19.09
CA GLN A 192 -3.64 -12.21 -19.18
C GLN A 192 -3.08 -12.79 -20.49
N GLU A 193 -3.14 -12.04 -21.59
CA GLU A 193 -2.52 -12.44 -22.87
C GLU A 193 -0.99 -12.54 -22.78
N PHE A 194 -0.34 -11.73 -21.93
CA PHE A 194 1.12 -11.72 -21.74
C PHE A 194 1.61 -12.64 -20.61
N SER A 195 0.72 -13.18 -19.78
CA SER A 195 1.11 -14.13 -18.72
C SER A 195 1.14 -15.54 -19.31
N PRO A 196 2.31 -16.20 -19.47
CA PRO A 196 2.34 -17.59 -19.91
C PRO A 196 1.52 -18.42 -18.91
N LYS A 197 0.64 -19.30 -19.43
CA LYS A 197 -0.10 -20.25 -18.60
C LYS A 197 0.92 -20.96 -17.70
N ARG A 198 0.83 -20.74 -16.38
CA ARG A 198 1.58 -21.55 -15.41
C ARG A 198 1.09 -22.99 -15.58
N SER A 199 1.92 -23.82 -16.21
CA SER A 199 1.76 -25.26 -16.34
C SER A 199 1.98 -25.96 -15.02
#